data_AF-A0A2D8SU03-F1
#
_entry.id   AF-A0A2D8SU03-F1
#
_cell.length_a   1.000
_cell.length_b   1.000
_cell.length_c   1.000
_cell.angle_alpha   90.00
_cell.angle_beta   90.00
_cell.angle_gamma   90.00
#
_symmetry.space_group_name_H-M   'P 1'
#
loop_
_entity.id
_entity.type
_entity.pdbx_description
1 polymer ?
#
loop_
_entity_poly.entity_id
_entity_poly.type
_entity_poly.pdbx_seq_one_letter_code
_entity_poly.pdbx_strand_id
1 'polypeptide(L)'
;MARRQKKKQEISLFPFLDILACVIGNLILIITAVVLESVDTDKLADLFQNEAVQKQTEENLEAIRELEEKLAKLKQDSISNDSRVQKAQQQLVEAERLQREARGRLLNVPPPPPPPDDEDKAELKKRELEIQEIIAEMKRIEAKIADKKKKPDQCISILYENRGRGGIRRPFFVEVTKDNLVLLPNELDYKNLFETEKAIKVPVAKIAGDKSFKKLLDYVLTHLGKTGLLRRRRDTIITFLVRP
;
A
#
# COMPACT_ATOMS: atom_id res chain seq x y z
N MET A 1 75.03 -22.58 -92.76
CA MET A 1 73.87 -22.61 -91.85
C MET A 1 74.04 -21.51 -90.80
N ALA A 2 73.15 -20.52 -90.77
CA ALA A 2 73.10 -19.53 -89.69
C ALA A 2 71.64 -19.41 -89.22
N ARG A 3 71.32 -19.98 -88.06
CA ARG A 3 69.98 -19.91 -87.45
C ARG A 3 69.85 -18.59 -86.69
N ARG A 4 68.98 -17.70 -87.17
CA ARG A 4 68.57 -16.47 -86.47
C ARG A 4 67.56 -16.84 -85.37
N GLN A 5 67.87 -16.58 -84.11
CA GLN A 5 66.92 -16.73 -83.00
C GLN A 5 65.87 -15.59 -83.03
N LYS A 6 64.59 -15.92 -82.84
CA LYS A 6 63.49 -14.95 -82.70
C LYS A 6 63.43 -14.46 -81.26
N LYS A 7 63.55 -13.14 -81.03
CA LYS A 7 63.33 -12.50 -79.72
C LYS A 7 61.84 -12.58 -79.35
N LYS A 8 61.54 -13.04 -78.12
CA LYS A 8 60.20 -12.97 -77.53
C LYS A 8 59.92 -11.51 -77.18
N GLN A 9 58.78 -11.00 -77.63
CA GLN A 9 58.34 -9.63 -77.43
C GLN A 9 57.58 -9.58 -76.11
N GLU A 10 58.23 -9.13 -75.04
CA GLU A 10 57.60 -8.92 -73.74
C GLU A 10 56.75 -7.65 -73.84
N ILE A 11 55.43 -7.81 -73.80
CA ILE A 11 54.48 -6.70 -73.79
C ILE A 11 54.51 -6.11 -72.37
N SER A 12 55.09 -4.92 -72.23
CA SER A 12 55.13 -4.21 -70.96
C SER A 12 53.72 -3.82 -70.51
N LEU A 13 53.29 -4.32 -69.35
CA LEU A 13 52.00 -4.04 -68.72
C LEU A 13 51.93 -2.66 -68.04
N PHE A 14 53.07 -1.97 -67.90
CA PHE A 14 53.17 -0.68 -67.21
C PHE A 14 52.33 0.45 -67.83
N PRO A 15 52.30 0.65 -69.16
CA PRO A 15 51.49 1.72 -69.77
C PRO A 15 49.98 1.50 -69.59
N PHE A 16 49.56 0.24 -69.43
CA PHE A 16 48.14 -0.09 -69.27
C PHE A 16 47.63 0.25 -67.87
N LEU A 17 48.46 0.03 -66.83
CA LEU A 17 48.11 0.38 -65.45
C LEU A 17 48.04 1.90 -65.23
N ASP A 18 48.94 2.67 -65.85
CA ASP A 18 48.93 4.14 -65.72
C ASP A 18 47.69 4.77 -66.36
N ILE A 19 47.28 4.27 -67.54
CA ILE A 19 46.05 4.71 -68.20
C ILE A 19 44.82 4.31 -67.36
N LEU A 20 44.80 3.10 -66.82
CA LEU A 20 43.69 2.61 -66.00
C LEU A 20 43.56 3.40 -64.70
N ALA A 21 44.68 3.70 -64.03
CA ALA A 21 44.71 4.55 -62.84
C ALA A 21 44.22 5.97 -63.14
N CYS A 22 44.62 6.54 -64.29
CA CYS A 22 44.17 7.86 -64.74
C CYS A 22 42.65 7.88 -65.01
N VAL A 23 42.10 6.85 -65.65
CA VAL A 23 40.65 6.74 -65.92
C VAL A 23 39.86 6.56 -64.63
N ILE A 24 40.32 5.70 -63.72
CA ILE A 24 39.66 5.50 -62.42
C ILE A 24 39.70 6.80 -61.60
N GLY A 25 40.83 7.51 -61.58
CA GLY A 25 40.97 8.78 -60.87
C GLY A 25 39.98 9.84 -61.38
N ASN A 26 39.87 10.00 -62.70
CA ASN A 26 38.91 10.93 -63.29
C ASN A 26 37.46 10.52 -62.99
N LEU A 27 37.15 9.23 -63.00
CA LEU A 27 35.80 8.74 -62.68
C LEU A 27 35.43 9.04 -61.21
N ILE A 28 36.36 8.83 -60.28
CA ILE A 28 36.15 9.12 -58.85
C ILE A 28 35.88 10.61 -58.65
N LEU A 29 36.66 11.49 -59.27
CA LEU A 29 36.45 12.95 -59.16
C LEU A 29 35.05 13.37 -59.64
N ILE A 30 34.61 12.83 -60.78
CA ILE A 30 33.27 13.11 -61.32
C ILE A 30 32.19 12.62 -60.35
N ILE A 31 32.31 11.40 -59.81
CA ILE A 31 31.35 10.85 -58.86
C ILE A 31 31.29 11.71 -57.59
N THR A 32 32.44 12.12 -57.04
CA THR A 32 32.47 12.97 -55.83
C THR A 32 31.82 14.33 -56.05
N ALA A 33 32.00 14.93 -57.23
CA ALA A 33 31.35 16.20 -57.58
C ALA A 33 29.83 16.06 -57.65
N VAL A 34 29.33 15.01 -58.32
CA VAL A 34 27.89 14.73 -58.42
C VAL A 34 27.28 14.39 -57.07
N VAL A 35 27.99 13.62 -56.23
CA VAL A 35 27.50 13.30 -54.88
C VAL A 35 27.42 14.54 -54.01
N LEU A 36 28.44 15.41 -54.02
CA LEU A 36 28.42 16.67 -53.28
C LEU A 36 27.31 17.61 -53.74
N GLU A 37 27.01 17.65 -55.04
CA GLU A 37 25.89 18.42 -55.60
C GLU A 37 24.52 17.80 -55.26
N SER A 38 24.46 16.47 -55.09
CA SER A 38 23.22 15.76 -54.71
C SER A 38 22.90 15.80 -53.21
N VAL A 39 23.85 16.21 -52.36
CA VAL A 39 23.59 16.45 -50.94
C VAL A 39 22.91 17.81 -50.84
N ASP A 40 21.58 17.82 -50.92
CA ASP A 40 20.75 18.98 -50.61
C ASP A 40 20.99 19.42 -49.16
N THR A 41 21.89 20.37 -48.96
CA THR A 41 22.21 20.95 -47.64
C THR A 41 20.99 21.54 -46.96
N ASP A 42 20.02 22.00 -47.75
CA ASP A 42 18.77 22.59 -47.27
C ASP A 42 17.87 21.54 -46.61
N LYS A 43 17.77 20.33 -47.19
CA LYS A 43 17.01 19.23 -46.58
C LYS A 43 17.62 18.76 -45.26
N LEU A 44 18.96 18.79 -45.15
CA LEU A 44 19.64 18.48 -43.89
C LEU A 44 19.38 19.57 -42.85
N ALA A 45 19.45 20.85 -43.23
CA ALA A 45 19.15 21.97 -42.34
C ALA A 45 17.70 21.90 -41.82
N ASP A 46 16.73 21.59 -42.68
CA ASP A 46 15.32 21.42 -42.31
C ASP A 46 15.12 20.27 -41.32
N LEU A 47 15.83 19.15 -41.47
CA LEU A 47 15.77 18.03 -40.52
C LEU A 47 16.27 18.44 -39.13
N PHE A 48 17.38 19.17 -39.04
CA PHE A 48 17.91 19.65 -37.76
C PHE A 48 16.97 20.68 -37.10
N GLN A 49 16.38 21.58 -37.88
CA GLN A 49 15.41 22.55 -37.36
C GLN A 49 14.14 21.86 -36.87
N ASN A 50 13.63 20.89 -37.62
CA ASN A 50 12.47 20.11 -37.21
C ASN A 50 12.72 19.31 -35.93
N GLU A 51 13.91 18.71 -35.77
CA GLU A 51 14.28 18.00 -34.55
C GLU A 51 14.38 18.96 -33.34
N ALA A 52 14.95 20.16 -33.53
CA ALA A 52 15.03 21.17 -32.47
C ALA A 52 13.64 21.68 -32.06
N VAL A 53 12.76 21.92 -33.03
CA VAL A 53 11.37 22.33 -32.77
C VAL A 53 10.59 21.23 -32.06
N GLN A 54 10.77 19.96 -32.45
CA GLN A 54 10.13 18.83 -31.77
C GLN A 54 10.55 18.75 -30.30
N LYS A 55 11.85 18.84 -29.99
CA LYS A 55 12.36 18.83 -28.61
C LYS A 55 11.80 19.98 -27.78
N GLN A 56 11.79 21.20 -28.32
CA GLN A 56 11.18 22.35 -27.64
C GLN A 56 9.67 22.16 -27.42
N THR A 57 8.98 21.53 -28.36
CA THR A 57 7.55 21.27 -28.22
C THR A 57 7.28 20.25 -27.12
N GLU A 58 8.10 19.20 -27.02
CA GLU A 58 8.04 18.21 -25.94
C GLU A 58 8.31 18.84 -24.58
N GLU A 59 9.38 19.62 -24.44
CA GLU A 59 9.72 20.34 -23.20
C GLU A 59 8.60 21.30 -22.77
N ASN A 60 8.00 22.04 -23.71
CA ASN A 60 6.89 22.93 -23.43
C ASN A 60 5.63 22.18 -23.00
N LEU A 61 5.34 21.01 -23.61
CA LEU A 61 4.21 20.17 -23.21
C LEU A 61 4.40 19.59 -21.81
N GLU A 62 5.62 19.19 -21.45
CA GLU A 62 5.95 18.74 -20.09
C GLU A 62 5.78 19.89 -19.08
N ALA A 63 6.30 21.08 -19.39
CA ALA A 63 6.13 22.24 -18.53
C ALA A 63 4.66 22.63 -18.33
N ILE A 64 3.83 22.56 -19.39
CA ILE A 64 2.38 22.79 -19.30
C ILE A 64 1.73 21.77 -18.37
N ARG A 65 2.05 20.48 -18.52
CA ARG A 65 1.49 19.42 -17.66
C ARG A 65 1.85 19.63 -16.20
N GLU A 66 3.10 19.98 -15.91
CA GLU A 66 3.51 20.29 -14.54
C GLU A 66 2.76 21.50 -13.96
N LEU A 67 2.55 22.54 -14.76
CA LEU A 67 1.81 23.73 -14.35
C LEU A 67 0.34 23.43 -14.08
N GLU A 68 -0.29 22.59 -14.92
CA GLU A 68 -1.65 22.11 -14.71
C GLU A 68 -1.77 21.30 -13.41
N GLU A 69 -0.81 20.42 -13.12
CA GLU A 69 -0.79 19.64 -11.89
C GLU A 69 -0.61 20.54 -10.65
N LYS A 70 0.28 21.53 -10.73
CA LYS A 70 0.48 22.53 -9.66
C LYS A 70 -0.78 23.37 -9.44
N LEU A 71 -1.49 23.78 -10.49
CA LEU A 71 -2.76 24.49 -10.38
C LEU A 71 -3.86 23.62 -9.77
N ALA A 72 -3.94 22.33 -10.13
CA ALA A 72 -4.90 21.40 -9.56
C ALA A 72 -4.67 21.23 -8.04
N LYS A 73 -3.41 21.05 -7.62
CA LYS A 73 -3.02 20.98 -6.20
C LYS A 73 -3.40 22.26 -5.45
N LEU A 74 -3.07 23.43 -6.00
CA LEU A 74 -3.41 24.72 -5.37
C LEU A 74 -4.92 24.94 -5.23
N LYS A 75 -5.72 24.55 -6.23
CA LYS A 75 -7.19 24.63 -6.15
C LYS A 75 -7.73 23.72 -5.05
N GLN A 76 -7.21 22.49 -4.95
CA GLN A 76 -7.59 21.55 -3.92
C GLN A 76 -7.23 22.08 -2.51
N ASP A 77 -6.04 22.64 -2.36
CA ASP A 77 -5.58 23.24 -1.10
C ASP A 77 -6.44 24.45 -0.72
N SER A 78 -6.81 25.31 -1.68
CA SER A 78 -7.71 26.46 -1.44
C SER A 78 -9.06 26.01 -0.90
N ILE A 79 -9.70 25.01 -1.53
CA ILE A 79 -10.99 24.47 -1.07
C ILE A 79 -10.87 23.89 0.34
N SER A 80 -9.77 23.20 0.62
CA SER A 80 -9.52 22.63 1.95
C SER A 80 -9.34 23.73 3.01
N ASN A 81 -8.63 24.80 2.67
CA ASN A 81 -8.40 25.93 3.57
C ASN A 81 -9.68 26.73 3.81
N ASP A 82 -10.51 26.96 2.79
CA ASP A 82 -11.82 27.62 2.96
C ASP A 82 -12.72 26.84 3.91
N SER A 83 -12.75 25.51 3.79
CA SER A 83 -13.52 24.65 4.71
C SER A 83 -13.02 24.73 6.15
N ARG A 84 -11.71 24.90 6.35
CA ARG A 84 -11.10 25.07 7.68
C ARG A 84 -11.43 26.43 8.26
N VAL A 85 -11.39 27.49 7.44
CA VAL A 85 -11.75 28.85 7.86
C VAL A 85 -13.23 28.90 8.26
N GLN A 86 -14.12 28.30 7.48
CA GLN A 86 -15.55 28.23 7.84
C GLN A 86 -15.79 27.50 9.16
N LYS A 87 -15.13 26.36 9.39
CA LYS A 87 -15.24 25.63 10.66
C LYS A 87 -14.70 26.45 11.84
N ALA A 88 -13.57 27.13 11.66
CA ALA A 88 -13.01 28.00 12.69
C ALA A 88 -13.96 29.16 13.04
N GLN A 89 -14.59 29.77 12.02
CA GLN A 89 -15.60 30.81 12.24
C GLN A 89 -16.82 30.30 13.00
N GLN A 90 -17.33 29.10 12.66
CA GLN A 90 -18.46 28.48 13.37
C GLN A 90 -18.12 28.22 14.85
N GLN A 91 -16.93 27.70 15.13
CA GLN A 91 -16.48 27.43 16.49
C GLN A 91 -16.35 28.72 17.32
N LEU A 92 -15.89 29.83 16.72
CA LEU A 92 -15.84 31.11 17.41
C LEU A 92 -17.24 31.62 17.79
N VAL A 93 -18.21 31.50 16.88
CA VAL A 93 -19.60 31.89 17.15
C VAL A 93 -20.22 31.04 18.27
N GLU A 94 -19.99 29.73 18.24
CA GLU A 94 -20.48 28.82 19.29
C GLU A 94 -19.84 29.11 20.66
N ALA A 95 -18.52 29.33 20.68
CA ALA A 95 -17.79 29.69 21.89
C ALA A 95 -18.29 31.03 22.47
N GLU A 96 -18.54 32.03 21.62
CA GLU A 96 -19.08 33.32 22.06
C GLU A 96 -20.51 33.16 22.63
N ARG A 97 -21.34 32.32 22.01
CA ARG A 97 -22.69 32.02 22.51
C ARG A 97 -22.65 31.36 23.89
N LEU A 98 -21.81 30.34 24.06
CA LEU A 98 -21.61 29.67 25.34
C LEU A 98 -21.09 30.62 26.42
N GLN A 99 -20.18 31.53 26.07
CA GLN A 99 -19.66 32.53 26.99
C GLN A 99 -20.76 33.51 27.44
N ARG A 100 -21.64 33.95 26.52
CA ARG A 100 -22.79 34.79 26.85
C ARG A 100 -23.80 34.05 27.73
N GLU A 101 -24.09 32.80 27.43
CA GLU A 101 -24.97 31.95 28.25
C GLU A 101 -24.41 31.75 29.67
N ALA A 102 -23.11 31.47 29.79
CA ALA A 102 -22.45 31.34 31.09
C ALA A 102 -22.46 32.64 31.89
N ARG A 103 -22.19 33.79 31.25
CA ARG A 103 -22.32 35.12 31.89
C ARG A 103 -23.75 35.38 32.35
N GLY A 104 -24.75 35.07 31.53
CA GLY A 104 -26.16 35.22 31.92
C GLY A 104 -26.56 34.34 33.10
N ARG A 105 -26.02 33.11 33.19
CA ARG A 105 -26.22 32.24 34.36
C ARG A 105 -25.57 32.77 35.63
N LEU A 106 -24.38 33.38 35.53
CA LEU A 106 -23.69 33.98 36.67
C LEU A 106 -24.44 35.18 37.28
N LEU A 107 -25.15 35.95 36.45
CA LEU A 107 -26.01 37.05 36.92
C LEU A 107 -27.27 36.57 37.69
N ASN A 108 -27.71 35.34 37.45
CA ASN A 108 -28.90 34.75 38.09
C ASN A 108 -28.56 33.75 39.20
N VAL A 109 -27.34 33.79 39.74
CA VAL A 109 -26.95 32.90 40.84
C VAL A 109 -27.70 33.32 42.12
N PRO A 110 -28.53 32.43 42.71
CA PRO A 110 -29.17 32.69 44.00
C PRO A 110 -28.10 32.92 45.07
N PRO A 111 -28.40 33.69 46.13
CA PRO A 111 -27.46 33.85 47.25
C PRO A 111 -27.05 32.46 47.78
N PRO A 112 -25.78 32.31 48.23
CA PRO A 112 -25.29 31.03 48.72
C PRO A 112 -26.20 30.52 49.84
N PRO A 113 -26.50 29.21 49.86
CA PRO A 113 -27.33 28.63 50.90
C PRO A 113 -26.74 28.90 52.29
N PRO A 114 -27.58 28.99 53.33
CA PRO A 114 -27.11 29.17 54.71
C PRO A 114 -26.09 28.07 55.08
N PRO A 115 -25.16 28.36 56.02
CA PRO A 115 -24.15 27.41 56.43
C PRO A 115 -24.80 26.09 56.88
N PRO A 116 -24.23 24.92 56.52
CA PRO A 116 -24.85 23.62 56.78
C PRO A 116 -25.07 23.40 58.28
N ASP A 117 -26.25 22.89 58.64
CA ASP A 117 -26.56 22.49 60.01
C ASP A 117 -25.67 21.30 60.43
N ASP A 118 -25.52 21.04 61.73
CA ASP A 118 -24.62 19.98 62.20
C ASP A 118 -25.02 18.56 61.73
N GLU A 119 -26.29 18.37 61.35
CA GLU A 119 -26.80 17.16 60.70
C GLU A 119 -26.27 17.00 59.26
N ASP A 120 -26.19 18.10 58.49
CA ASP A 120 -25.64 18.10 57.13
C ASP A 120 -24.14 17.74 57.14
N LYS A 121 -23.40 18.19 58.16
CA LYS A 121 -21.97 17.83 58.32
C LYS A 121 -21.78 16.34 58.61
N ALA A 122 -22.72 15.70 59.31
CA ALA A 122 -22.68 14.27 59.56
C ALA A 122 -23.02 13.47 58.30
N GLU A 123 -23.96 13.92 57.48
CA GLU A 123 -24.24 13.32 56.16
C GLU A 123 -23.07 13.49 55.19
N LEU A 124 -22.44 14.66 55.15
CA LEU A 124 -21.27 14.91 54.31
C LEU A 124 -20.11 13.98 54.66
N LYS A 125 -19.85 13.74 55.96
CA LYS A 125 -18.84 12.77 56.41
C LYS A 125 -19.17 11.33 55.99
N LYS A 126 -20.44 10.93 56.04
CA LYS A 126 -20.87 9.60 55.56
C LYS A 126 -20.63 9.46 54.06
N ARG A 127 -21.02 10.47 53.27
CA ARG A 127 -20.80 10.48 51.81
C ARG A 127 -19.31 10.51 51.46
N GLU A 128 -18.48 11.23 52.22
CA GLU A 128 -17.03 11.24 52.04
C GLU A 128 -16.41 9.85 52.26
N LEU A 129 -16.89 9.09 53.25
CA LEU A 129 -16.47 7.71 53.48
C LEU A 129 -16.90 6.79 52.33
N GLU A 130 -18.15 6.90 51.87
CA GLU A 130 -18.64 6.15 50.70
C GLU A 130 -17.83 6.46 49.42
N ILE A 131 -17.50 7.74 49.19
CA ILE A 131 -16.66 8.17 48.07
C ILE A 131 -15.27 7.55 48.16
N GLN A 132 -14.67 7.48 49.36
CA GLN A 132 -13.36 6.85 49.54
C GLN A 132 -13.39 5.34 49.27
N GLU A 133 -14.45 4.65 49.69
CA GLU A 133 -14.66 3.23 49.40
C GLU A 133 -14.80 2.98 47.89
N ILE A 134 -15.62 3.79 47.21
CA ILE A 134 -15.80 3.72 45.75
C ILE A 134 -14.48 3.98 45.02
N ILE A 135 -13.69 4.97 45.44
CA ILE A 135 -12.37 5.25 44.83
C ILE A 135 -11.42 4.06 45.03
N ALA A 136 -11.45 3.41 46.20
CA ALA A 136 -10.64 2.22 46.46
C ALA A 136 -11.06 1.04 45.57
N GLU A 137 -12.36 0.85 45.34
CA GLU A 137 -12.87 -0.16 44.41
C GLU A 137 -12.50 0.15 42.96
N MET A 138 -12.63 1.40 42.53
CA MET A 138 -12.22 1.84 41.19
C MET A 138 -10.74 1.53 40.95
N LYS A 139 -9.85 1.88 41.90
CA LYS A 139 -8.42 1.56 41.80
C LYS A 139 -8.15 0.05 41.71
N ARG A 140 -8.89 -0.77 42.47
CA ARG A 140 -8.78 -2.24 42.40
C ARG A 140 -9.23 -2.78 41.04
N ILE A 141 -10.31 -2.24 40.48
CA ILE A 141 -10.83 -2.63 39.16
C ILE A 141 -9.87 -2.19 38.06
N GLU A 142 -9.33 -0.97 38.14
CA GLU A 142 -8.32 -0.45 37.21
C GLU A 142 -7.05 -1.31 37.21
N ALA A 143 -6.56 -1.74 38.38
CA ALA A 143 -5.43 -2.65 38.48
C ALA A 143 -5.71 -3.99 37.77
N LYS A 144 -6.89 -4.59 37.98
CA LYS A 144 -7.31 -5.82 37.28
C LYS A 144 -7.44 -5.63 35.76
N ILE A 145 -7.90 -4.47 35.30
CA ILE A 145 -7.97 -4.13 33.88
C ILE A 145 -6.56 -3.95 33.30
N ALA A 146 -5.67 -3.28 34.04
CA ALA A 146 -4.28 -3.09 33.64
C ALA A 146 -3.55 -4.42 33.50
N ASP A 147 -3.72 -5.35 34.44
CA ASP A 147 -3.13 -6.68 34.36
C ASP A 147 -3.69 -7.51 33.21
N LYS A 148 -4.98 -7.37 32.88
CA LYS A 148 -5.57 -8.02 31.68
C LYS A 148 -5.13 -7.38 30.35
N LYS A 149 -4.75 -6.10 30.37
CA LYS A 149 -4.23 -5.39 29.19
C LYS A 149 -2.74 -5.66 28.93
N LYS A 150 -1.98 -6.08 29.95
CA LYS A 150 -0.61 -6.56 29.74
C LYS A 150 -0.66 -7.74 28.78
N LYS A 151 0.18 -7.69 27.75
CA LYS A 151 0.33 -8.83 26.82
C LYS A 151 0.79 -10.03 27.63
N PRO A 152 0.27 -11.25 27.37
CA PRO A 152 0.72 -12.43 28.08
C PRO A 152 2.24 -12.58 27.95
N ASP A 153 2.92 -12.93 29.05
CA ASP A 153 4.38 -13.05 29.13
C ASP A 153 4.96 -14.07 28.13
N GLN A 154 4.11 -14.98 27.63
CA GLN A 154 4.47 -15.97 26.63
C GLN A 154 3.57 -15.83 25.41
N CYS A 155 4.13 -15.25 24.35
CA CYS A 155 3.54 -15.29 23.02
C CYS A 155 4.20 -16.44 22.25
N ILE A 156 3.50 -17.56 22.07
CA ILE A 156 3.97 -18.63 21.19
C ILE A 156 3.62 -18.24 19.76
N SER A 157 4.58 -17.65 19.05
CA SER A 157 4.46 -17.45 17.60
C SER A 157 4.82 -18.75 16.88
N ILE A 158 3.81 -19.46 16.38
CA ILE A 158 4.01 -20.61 15.50
C ILE A 158 4.45 -20.05 14.13
N LEU A 159 5.77 -19.96 13.93
CA LEU A 159 6.35 -19.55 12.66
C LEU A 159 6.20 -20.67 11.64
N TYR A 160 5.77 -20.32 10.43
CA TYR A 160 5.76 -21.26 9.32
C TYR A 160 7.20 -21.56 8.89
N GLU A 161 7.70 -22.76 9.20
CA GLU A 161 8.98 -23.19 8.63
C GLU A 161 8.84 -23.35 7.12
N ASN A 162 9.53 -22.48 6.38
CA ASN A 162 9.68 -22.58 4.92
C ASN A 162 10.95 -23.37 4.53
N ARG A 163 11.42 -24.27 5.39
CA ARG A 163 12.61 -25.10 5.16
C ARG A 163 12.20 -26.52 4.82
N GLY A 164 11.80 -26.73 3.57
CA GLY A 164 11.56 -28.08 3.04
C GLY A 164 10.91 -28.08 1.65
N ARG A 165 10.91 -29.24 0.97
CA ARG A 165 10.16 -29.44 -0.30
C ARG A 165 8.62 -29.50 -0.10
N GLY A 166 8.14 -29.37 1.14
CA GLY A 166 6.72 -29.28 1.46
C GLY A 166 6.24 -27.82 1.40
N GLY A 167 5.04 -27.59 0.88
CA GLY A 167 4.46 -26.25 0.81
C GLY A 167 4.23 -25.63 2.20
N ILE A 168 3.89 -24.34 2.23
CA ILE A 168 3.63 -23.61 3.46
C ILE A 168 2.40 -24.20 4.15
N ARG A 169 2.61 -24.95 5.23
CA ARG A 169 1.53 -25.46 6.11
C ARG A 169 0.96 -24.29 6.90
N ARG A 170 -0.33 -23.98 6.74
CA ARG A 170 -1.04 -23.00 7.56
C ARG A 170 -2.22 -23.69 8.21
N PRO A 171 -2.17 -23.98 9.51
CA PRO A 171 -3.25 -24.67 10.18
C PRO A 171 -4.45 -23.74 10.39
N PHE A 172 -5.63 -24.35 10.49
CA PHE A 172 -6.79 -23.70 11.09
C PHE A 172 -6.76 -23.94 12.59
N PHE A 173 -6.87 -22.88 13.38
CA PHE A 173 -6.92 -23.00 14.83
C PHE A 173 -8.37 -23.02 15.30
N VAL A 174 -8.66 -23.97 16.18
CA VAL A 174 -9.96 -24.15 16.81
C VAL A 174 -9.75 -24.12 18.32
N GLU A 175 -10.23 -23.08 18.97
CA GLU A 175 -10.17 -22.99 20.43
C GLU A 175 -11.36 -23.72 21.05
N VAL A 176 -11.09 -24.58 22.02
CA VAL A 176 -12.09 -25.31 22.78
C VAL A 176 -12.15 -24.72 24.19
N THR A 177 -13.31 -24.18 24.53
CA THR A 177 -13.66 -23.70 25.88
C THR A 177 -14.76 -24.59 26.45
N LYS A 178 -15.06 -24.46 27.76
CA LYS A 178 -16.10 -25.26 28.43
C LYS A 178 -17.46 -25.21 27.73
N ASP A 179 -17.83 -24.02 27.26
CA ASP A 179 -19.17 -23.79 26.69
C ASP A 179 -19.18 -23.69 25.16
N ASN A 180 -18.05 -23.32 24.56
CA ASN A 180 -17.97 -22.98 23.13
C ASN A 180 -16.72 -23.54 22.44
N LEU A 181 -16.89 -23.85 21.16
CA LEU A 181 -15.83 -24.09 20.19
C LEU A 181 -15.71 -22.84 19.32
N VAL A 182 -14.53 -22.24 19.24
CA VAL A 182 -14.26 -20.99 18.51
C VAL A 182 -13.35 -21.28 17.33
N LEU A 183 -13.87 -21.07 16.12
CA LEU A 183 -13.10 -21.13 14.88
C LEU A 183 -12.35 -19.80 14.74
N LEU A 184 -11.03 -19.84 14.79
CA LEU A 184 -10.20 -18.64 14.74
C LEU A 184 -9.88 -18.27 13.28
N PRO A 185 -9.98 -16.98 12.92
CA PRO A 185 -9.68 -16.53 11.58
C PRO A 185 -8.19 -16.64 11.29
N ASN A 186 -7.86 -17.09 10.08
CA ASN A 186 -6.54 -16.91 9.49
C ASN A 186 -6.65 -15.92 8.33
N GLU A 187 -5.59 -15.16 8.05
CA GLU A 187 -5.64 -14.04 7.11
C GLU A 187 -5.88 -14.48 5.65
N LEU A 188 -5.55 -15.73 5.30
CA LEU A 188 -5.40 -16.14 3.91
C LEU A 188 -6.50 -17.09 3.41
N ASP A 189 -6.91 -18.06 4.23
CA ASP A 189 -7.79 -19.14 3.77
C ASP A 189 -9.20 -19.05 4.39
N TYR A 190 -9.35 -18.39 5.53
CA TYR A 190 -10.56 -18.38 6.33
C TYR A 190 -11.71 -17.67 5.61
N LYS A 191 -11.43 -16.55 4.92
CA LYS A 191 -12.41 -15.86 4.08
C LYS A 191 -12.91 -16.72 2.93
N ASN A 192 -12.06 -17.56 2.36
CA ASN A 192 -12.42 -18.44 1.25
C ASN A 192 -13.26 -19.64 1.72
N LEU A 193 -13.13 -20.04 2.99
CA LEU A 193 -13.91 -21.13 3.58
C LEU A 193 -15.24 -20.67 4.22
N PHE A 194 -15.24 -19.53 4.90
CA PHE A 194 -16.37 -19.06 5.71
C PHE A 194 -16.98 -17.72 5.28
N GLU A 195 -16.45 -17.07 4.25
CA GLU A 195 -16.91 -15.77 3.73
C GLU A 195 -16.87 -14.61 4.76
N THR A 196 -16.20 -14.83 5.88
CA THR A 196 -16.08 -13.87 6.98
C THR A 196 -14.62 -13.79 7.43
N GLU A 197 -14.26 -12.70 8.10
CA GLU A 197 -12.92 -12.50 8.69
C GLU A 197 -12.97 -12.55 10.23
N LYS A 198 -14.16 -12.82 10.79
CA LYS A 198 -14.40 -12.85 12.24
C LYS A 198 -14.43 -14.29 12.75
N ALA A 199 -14.01 -14.47 13.99
CA ALA A 199 -14.11 -15.75 14.68
C ALA A 199 -15.56 -16.22 14.77
N ILE A 200 -15.81 -17.48 14.42
CA ILE A 200 -17.14 -18.10 14.52
C ILE A 200 -17.21 -18.87 15.84
N LYS A 201 -18.22 -18.56 16.66
CA LYS A 201 -18.45 -19.25 17.94
C LYS A 201 -19.56 -20.28 17.77
N VAL A 202 -19.25 -21.53 18.11
CA VAL A 202 -20.17 -22.67 18.04
C VAL A 202 -20.39 -23.19 19.47
N PRO A 203 -21.60 -23.13 20.02
CA PRO A 203 -21.89 -23.73 21.33
C PRO A 203 -21.63 -25.24 21.30
N VAL A 204 -21.03 -25.78 22.37
CA VAL A 204 -20.65 -27.21 22.44
C VAL A 204 -21.85 -28.14 22.21
N ALA A 205 -23.01 -27.78 22.77
CA ALA A 205 -24.27 -28.52 22.60
C ALA A 205 -24.74 -28.63 21.13
N LYS A 206 -24.27 -27.76 20.24
CA LYS A 206 -24.71 -27.67 18.83
C LYS A 206 -23.65 -28.11 17.82
N ILE A 207 -22.50 -28.62 18.26
CA ILE A 207 -21.38 -28.99 17.37
C ILE A 207 -21.82 -29.93 16.24
N ALA A 208 -22.58 -30.99 16.56
CA ALA A 208 -23.02 -31.98 15.56
C ALA A 208 -23.97 -31.40 14.49
N GLY A 209 -24.66 -30.30 14.79
CA GLY A 209 -25.61 -29.64 13.90
C GLY A 209 -25.04 -28.40 13.20
N ASP A 210 -23.89 -27.88 13.64
CA ASP A 210 -23.38 -26.60 13.17
C ASP A 210 -22.82 -26.68 11.74
N LYS A 211 -23.31 -25.78 10.88
CA LYS A 211 -22.93 -25.75 9.46
C LYS A 211 -21.48 -25.31 9.27
N SER A 212 -20.98 -24.41 10.09
CA SER A 212 -19.61 -23.90 9.98
C SER A 212 -18.61 -24.96 10.42
N PHE A 213 -18.89 -25.68 11.50
CA PHE A 213 -18.04 -26.79 11.92
C PHE A 213 -18.03 -27.93 10.89
N LYS A 214 -19.19 -28.29 10.32
CA LYS A 214 -19.25 -29.28 9.21
C LYS A 214 -18.43 -28.85 8.01
N LYS A 215 -18.57 -27.59 7.57
CA LYS A 215 -17.75 -27.03 6.47
C LYS A 215 -16.25 -27.17 6.74
N LEU A 216 -15.80 -26.97 7.98
CA LEU A 216 -14.40 -27.15 8.33
C LEU A 216 -13.95 -28.61 8.20
N LEU A 217 -14.78 -29.56 8.63
CA LEU A 217 -14.50 -30.99 8.51
C LEU A 217 -14.53 -31.46 7.05
N ASP A 218 -15.52 -31.00 6.28
CA ASP A 218 -15.63 -31.26 4.84
C ASP A 218 -14.42 -30.72 4.08
N TYR A 219 -13.90 -29.57 4.51
CA TYR A 219 -12.66 -29.01 3.97
C TYR A 219 -11.44 -29.89 4.24
N VAL A 220 -11.34 -30.54 5.40
CA VAL A 220 -10.24 -31.50 5.68
C VAL A 220 -10.30 -32.70 4.75
N LEU A 221 -11.50 -33.15 4.39
CA LEU A 221 -11.70 -34.32 3.52
C LEU A 221 -11.47 -33.98 2.04
N THR A 222 -11.98 -32.82 1.60
CA THR A 222 -12.03 -32.45 0.18
C THR A 222 -10.90 -31.53 -0.24
N HIS A 223 -10.36 -30.74 0.69
CA HIS A 223 -9.39 -29.66 0.46
C HIS A 223 -9.90 -28.54 -0.45
N LEU A 224 -11.22 -28.46 -0.65
CA LEU A 224 -11.89 -27.47 -1.48
C LEU A 224 -12.40 -26.30 -0.63
N GLY A 225 -12.10 -25.10 -1.07
CA GLY A 225 -12.76 -23.86 -0.65
C GLY A 225 -13.79 -23.43 -1.69
N LYS A 226 -14.28 -22.19 -1.54
CA LYS A 226 -15.24 -21.62 -2.48
C LYS A 226 -14.69 -21.51 -3.92
N THR A 227 -13.42 -21.12 -4.06
CA THR A 227 -12.79 -20.88 -5.38
C THR A 227 -12.00 -22.08 -5.92
N GLY A 228 -12.23 -23.30 -5.39
CA GLY A 228 -11.52 -24.51 -5.79
C GLY A 228 -10.56 -25.04 -4.73
N LEU A 229 -9.53 -25.77 -5.14
CA LEU A 229 -8.58 -26.40 -4.22
C LEU A 229 -7.78 -25.34 -3.46
N LEU A 230 -8.01 -25.22 -2.15
CA LEU A 230 -7.26 -24.28 -1.31
C LEU A 230 -5.84 -24.78 -1.04
N ARG A 231 -5.68 -26.10 -0.85
CA ARG A 231 -4.42 -26.72 -0.39
C ARG A 231 -4.23 -28.11 -0.95
N ARG A 232 -2.97 -28.56 -0.99
CA ARG A 232 -2.64 -29.97 -1.23
C ARG A 232 -3.02 -30.79 -0.01
N ARG A 233 -3.39 -32.07 -0.22
CA ARG A 233 -3.87 -32.96 0.84
C ARG A 233 -2.96 -33.03 2.07
N ARG A 234 -1.64 -32.97 1.86
CA ARG A 234 -0.62 -33.09 2.92
C ARG A 234 -0.42 -31.82 3.76
N ASP A 235 -1.07 -30.72 3.38
CA ASP A 235 -0.83 -29.39 3.96
C ASP A 235 -2.06 -28.83 4.71
N THR A 236 -3.16 -29.60 4.78
CA THR A 236 -4.37 -29.24 5.54
C THR A 236 -4.28 -29.78 6.97
N ILE A 237 -4.14 -28.87 7.94
CA ILE A 237 -4.01 -29.21 9.36
C ILE A 237 -5.04 -28.40 10.15
N ILE A 238 -5.74 -29.04 11.08
CA ILE A 238 -6.55 -28.36 12.11
C ILE A 238 -5.87 -28.56 13.45
N THR A 239 -5.64 -27.48 14.17
CA THR A 239 -5.05 -27.51 15.52
C THR A 239 -6.10 -27.10 16.54
N PHE A 240 -6.38 -28.00 17.48
CA PHE A 240 -7.29 -27.74 18.59
C PHE A 240 -6.51 -27.17 19.77
N LEU A 241 -6.88 -25.97 20.21
CA LEU A 241 -6.33 -25.30 21.38
C LEU A 241 -7.30 -25.52 22.54
N VAL A 242 -6.96 -26.43 23.44
CA VAL A 242 -7.78 -26.71 24.62
C VAL A 242 -7.36 -25.76 25.74
N ARG A 243 -8.25 -24.85 26.15
CA ARG A 243 -8.05 -24.07 27.37
C ARG A 243 -8.69 -24.81 28.56
N PRO A 244 -7.93 -25.08 29.63
CA PRO A 244 -8.46 -25.72 30.84
C PRO A 244 -9.50 -24.84 31.57
#